data_AF-A0A3A8IYG4-F1
#
_entry.id   AF-A0A3A8IYG4-F1
#
_cell.length_a   1.000
_cell.length_b   1.000
_cell.length_c   1.000
_cell.angle_alpha   90.00
_cell.angle_beta   90.00
_cell.angle_gamma   90.00
#
_symmetry.space_group_name_H-M   'P 1'
#
loop_
_entity.id
_entity.type
_entity.pdbx_description
1 polymer ?
#
loop_
_entity_poly.entity_id
_entity_poly.type
_entity_poly.pdbx_seq_one_letter_code
_entity_poly.pdbx_strand_id
1 'polypeptide(L)'
;MQPEHSETLDGSTPDVTPLAAEVGSRQPLSAFTLLAGGDVFEARGGRPPVEGPARARAYVQAKLEFKTYGAPAAQVQRVQEEIARQLSGNLALIARMEAARPLTLELIPPGHALAKYGYPKAVSPRAAGLFWDRPDWPRARIALRQDRLESEQYLVFHEMAHAIQGLAFTKDESELIYRTVLRTYRSRAAVDEVFAIYSEREFVTGVSAHDLRAPGVYGMARQRWNEEHLFTRFVRNLYFPYKPLAGGNAGSATSSFG
;
A
#
# COMPACT_ATOMS: atom_id res chain seq x y z
N MET A 1 -14.60 20.96 -15.08
CA MET A 1 -14.49 19.66 -14.37
C MET A 1 -13.61 19.88 -13.16
N GLN A 2 -14.19 19.87 -11.95
CA GLN A 2 -13.38 19.87 -10.74
C GLN A 2 -12.66 18.51 -10.65
N PRO A 3 -11.37 18.46 -10.30
CA PRO A 3 -10.69 17.19 -10.08
C PRO A 3 -11.33 16.50 -8.87
N GLU A 4 -11.74 15.25 -9.07
CA GLU A 4 -12.49 14.47 -8.10
C GLU A 4 -11.56 14.02 -6.95
N HIS A 5 -11.85 14.56 -5.75
CA HIS A 5 -11.47 14.12 -4.41
C HIS A 5 -10.08 13.49 -4.21
N SER A 6 -9.06 14.34 -4.09
CA SER A 6 -7.86 14.05 -3.29
C SER A 6 -8.22 13.99 -1.79
N GLU A 7 -7.44 13.25 -1.00
CA GLU A 7 -7.56 13.21 0.47
C GLU A 7 -7.50 14.62 1.10
N THR A 8 -6.79 15.53 0.42
CA THR A 8 -6.73 16.96 0.71
C THR A 8 -7.62 17.75 -0.26
N LEU A 9 -8.40 18.70 0.25
CA LEU A 9 -9.32 19.52 -0.53
C LEU A 9 -8.60 20.50 -1.48
N ASP A 10 -7.34 20.80 -1.20
CA ASP A 10 -6.48 21.70 -2.00
C ASP A 10 -5.52 20.95 -2.94
N GLY A 11 -5.58 19.61 -2.96
CA GLY A 11 -4.70 18.77 -3.77
C GLY A 11 -3.25 18.70 -3.27
N SER A 12 -2.97 19.16 -2.05
CA SER A 12 -1.66 18.99 -1.43
C SER A 12 -1.30 17.50 -1.26
N THR A 13 -0.02 17.19 -1.48
CA THR A 13 0.55 15.84 -1.34
C THR A 13 1.71 15.86 -0.32
N PRO A 14 2.05 14.72 0.31
CA PRO A 14 3.17 14.66 1.25
C PRO A 14 4.51 14.97 0.56
N ASP A 15 5.42 15.60 1.30
CA ASP A 15 6.79 15.89 0.85
C ASP A 15 7.70 14.74 1.27
N VAL A 16 7.55 13.63 0.56
CA VAL A 16 8.23 12.38 0.89
C VAL A 16 9.67 12.40 0.40
N THR A 17 10.60 12.02 1.28
CA THR A 17 11.98 11.71 0.86
C THR A 17 12.04 10.27 0.35
N PRO A 18 12.27 10.02 -0.95
CA PRO A 18 12.32 8.66 -1.50
C PRO A 18 13.49 7.85 -0.93
N LEU A 19 13.43 6.54 -1.10
CA LEU A 19 14.53 5.65 -0.74
C LEU A 19 15.80 6.01 -1.53
N ALA A 20 16.95 6.02 -0.84
CA ALA A 20 18.24 6.23 -1.49
C ALA A 20 18.51 5.16 -2.56
N ALA A 21 19.04 5.58 -3.72
CA ALA A 21 19.28 4.72 -4.87
C ALA A 21 20.23 3.55 -4.54
N GLU A 22 21.22 3.79 -3.68
CA GLU A 22 22.19 2.79 -3.23
C GLU A 22 21.49 1.66 -2.47
N VAL A 23 20.52 2.00 -1.61
CA VAL A 23 19.73 1.01 -0.87
C VAL A 23 18.84 0.22 -1.85
N GLY A 24 18.19 0.91 -2.78
CA GLY A 24 17.38 0.28 -3.82
C GLY A 24 18.15 -0.75 -4.64
N SER A 25 19.40 -0.42 -5.02
CA SER A 25 20.29 -1.32 -5.77
C SER A 25 20.71 -2.57 -5.00
N ARG A 26 20.90 -2.47 -3.67
CA ARG A 26 21.29 -3.59 -2.79
C ARG A 26 20.11 -4.51 -2.45
N GLN A 27 18.89 -4.00 -2.56
CA GLN A 27 17.65 -4.71 -2.23
C GLN A 27 16.68 -4.64 -3.41
N PRO A 28 16.99 -5.21 -4.58
CA PRO A 28 16.14 -5.06 -5.77
C PRO A 28 14.75 -5.66 -5.54
N LEU A 29 13.71 -4.94 -6.00
CA LEU A 29 12.34 -5.45 -6.06
C LEU A 29 12.05 -5.92 -7.48
N SER A 30 11.83 -7.23 -7.65
CA SER A 30 11.55 -7.85 -8.96
C SER A 30 10.33 -7.25 -9.67
N ALA A 31 9.42 -6.65 -8.92
CA ALA A 31 8.25 -5.96 -9.46
C ALA A 31 8.64 -4.87 -10.47
N PHE A 32 9.71 -4.11 -10.23
CA PHE A 32 10.16 -3.07 -11.15
C PHE A 32 10.79 -3.62 -12.43
N THR A 33 11.28 -4.86 -12.41
CA THR A 33 11.68 -5.55 -13.65
C THR A 33 10.48 -5.80 -14.56
N LEU A 34 9.30 -6.12 -14.00
CA LEU A 34 8.06 -6.27 -14.78
C LEU A 34 7.63 -4.95 -15.43
N LEU A 35 7.68 -3.85 -14.68
CA LEU A 35 7.33 -2.54 -15.25
C LEU A 35 8.32 -2.06 -16.31
N ALA A 36 9.62 -2.35 -16.15
CA ALA A 36 10.65 -1.92 -17.08
C ALA A 36 10.73 -2.80 -18.35
N GLY A 37 10.58 -4.12 -18.20
CA GLY A 37 10.82 -5.10 -19.27
C GLY A 37 9.59 -5.75 -19.87
N GLY A 38 8.39 -5.53 -19.30
CA GLY A 38 7.16 -6.20 -19.72
C GLY A 38 7.12 -7.69 -19.34
N ASP A 39 6.15 -8.42 -19.92
CA ASP A 39 5.74 -9.78 -19.56
C ASP A 39 6.77 -10.90 -19.85
N VAL A 40 7.98 -10.55 -20.26
CA VAL A 40 9.06 -11.51 -20.57
C VAL A 40 9.54 -12.25 -19.31
N PHE A 41 9.21 -11.75 -18.11
CA PHE A 41 9.54 -12.39 -16.85
C PHE A 41 8.32 -13.12 -16.27
N GLU A 42 8.24 -14.42 -16.55
CA GLU A 42 7.34 -15.31 -15.83
C GLU A 42 7.65 -15.30 -14.33
N ALA A 43 6.58 -15.39 -13.54
CA ALA A 43 6.67 -15.52 -12.09
C ALA A 43 7.61 -16.67 -11.72
N ARG A 44 8.50 -16.45 -10.74
CA ARG A 44 9.13 -17.57 -10.06
C ARG A 44 8.06 -18.23 -9.19
N GLY A 45 7.40 -19.26 -9.71
CA GLY A 45 6.59 -20.14 -8.88
C GLY A 45 7.43 -20.60 -7.69
N GLY A 46 6.94 -20.38 -6.48
CA GLY A 46 7.75 -20.58 -5.28
C GLY A 46 6.94 -20.66 -4.01
N ARG A 47 7.63 -20.91 -2.89
CA ARG A 47 7.03 -20.91 -1.57
C ARG A 47 7.17 -19.51 -0.94
N PRO A 48 6.21 -19.09 -0.10
CA PRO A 48 6.39 -17.91 0.74
C PRO A 48 7.68 -18.02 1.58
N PRO A 49 8.37 -16.91 1.85
CA PRO A 49 9.53 -16.91 2.74
C PRO A 49 9.10 -17.32 4.16
N VAL A 50 9.77 -18.32 4.73
CA VAL A 50 9.41 -18.89 6.04
C VAL A 50 9.58 -17.83 7.15
N GLU A 51 10.60 -17.01 7.04
CA GLU A 51 10.94 -15.94 7.97
C GLU A 51 10.13 -14.65 7.76
N GLY A 52 9.36 -14.55 6.68
CA GLY A 52 8.61 -13.36 6.29
C GLY A 52 7.67 -12.83 7.38
N PRO A 53 6.77 -13.66 7.94
CA PRO A 53 5.86 -13.24 9.02
C PRO A 53 6.58 -12.76 10.28
N ALA A 54 7.67 -13.44 10.68
CA ALA A 54 8.42 -13.08 11.87
C ALA A 54 9.15 -11.74 11.68
N ARG A 55 9.79 -11.55 10.52
CA ARG A 55 10.50 -10.30 10.19
C ARG A 55 9.54 -9.12 10.05
N ALA A 56 8.37 -9.32 9.44
CA ALA A 56 7.35 -8.27 9.32
C ALA A 56 6.83 -7.82 10.70
N ARG A 57 6.60 -8.75 11.64
CA ARG A 57 6.24 -8.39 13.02
C ARG A 57 7.38 -7.66 13.75
N ALA A 58 8.62 -8.09 13.56
CA ALA A 58 9.79 -7.41 14.12
C ALA A 58 9.92 -5.98 13.58
N TYR A 59 9.67 -5.77 12.28
CA TYR A 59 9.59 -4.44 11.68
C TYR A 59 8.51 -3.59 12.36
N VAL A 60 7.29 -4.10 12.51
CA VAL A 60 6.20 -3.37 13.19
C VAL A 60 6.61 -2.95 14.60
N GLN A 61 7.26 -3.84 15.36
CA GLN A 61 7.71 -3.54 16.72
C GLN A 61 8.85 -2.51 16.76
N ALA A 62 9.80 -2.57 15.83
CA ALA A 62 11.01 -1.74 15.86
C ALA A 62 10.84 -0.38 15.18
N LYS A 63 9.99 -0.29 14.15
CA LYS A 63 9.90 0.88 13.26
C LYS A 63 8.59 1.63 13.35
N LEU A 64 7.53 1.06 13.93
CA LEU A 64 6.25 1.74 14.13
C LEU A 64 6.07 2.15 15.59
N GLU A 65 5.70 3.40 15.80
CA GLU A 65 5.20 3.91 17.07
C GLU A 65 3.68 4.04 16.97
N PHE A 66 2.96 3.44 17.90
CA PHE A 66 1.50 3.51 17.92
C PHE A 66 1.01 4.56 18.91
N LYS A 67 0.31 5.58 18.40
CA LYS A 67 -0.47 6.51 19.23
C LYS A 67 -1.93 6.11 19.15
N THR A 68 -2.39 5.38 20.16
CA THR A 68 -3.69 4.70 20.12
C THR A 68 -4.86 5.62 20.47
N TYR A 69 -4.63 6.70 21.20
CA TYR A 69 -5.67 7.64 21.66
C TYR A 69 -6.93 6.95 22.22
N GLY A 70 -6.73 5.89 23.02
CA GLY A 70 -7.81 5.14 23.65
C GLY A 70 -8.43 4.04 22.78
N ALA A 71 -7.88 3.74 21.60
CA ALA A 71 -8.35 2.62 20.77
C ALA A 71 -8.31 1.28 21.54
N PRO A 72 -9.32 0.41 21.37
CA PRO A 72 -9.34 -0.91 22.01
C PRO A 72 -8.11 -1.75 21.63
N ALA A 73 -7.58 -2.54 22.56
CA ALA A 73 -6.38 -3.36 22.33
C ALA A 73 -6.53 -4.33 21.16
N ALA A 74 -7.72 -4.93 20.98
CA ALA A 74 -8.02 -5.80 19.85
C ALA A 74 -7.94 -5.06 18.50
N GLN A 75 -8.37 -3.80 18.46
CA GLN A 75 -8.28 -2.96 17.26
C GLN A 75 -6.81 -2.62 16.95
N VAL A 76 -6.02 -2.27 17.97
CA VAL A 76 -4.57 -2.01 17.81
C VAL A 76 -3.85 -3.26 17.29
N GLN A 77 -4.13 -4.42 17.88
CA GLN A 77 -3.54 -5.70 17.47
C GLN A 77 -3.90 -6.03 16.02
N ARG A 78 -5.17 -5.85 15.62
CA ARG A 78 -5.60 -6.07 14.24
C ARG A 78 -4.82 -5.20 13.26
N VAL A 79 -4.65 -3.90 13.54
CA VAL A 79 -3.86 -2.99 12.69
C VAL A 79 -2.42 -3.47 12.57
N GLN A 80 -1.80 -3.89 13.67
CA GLN A 80 -0.44 -4.45 13.66
C GLN A 80 -0.34 -5.72 12.79
N GLU A 81 -1.30 -6.63 12.92
CA GLU A 81 -1.37 -7.86 12.16
C GLU A 81 -1.61 -7.62 10.67
N GLU A 82 -2.45 -6.66 10.31
CA GLU A 82 -2.71 -6.27 8.92
C GLU A 82 -1.46 -5.68 8.26
N ILE A 83 -0.71 -4.80 8.94
CA ILE A 83 0.57 -4.27 8.42
C ILE A 83 1.60 -5.39 8.27
N ALA A 84 1.73 -6.27 9.28
CA ALA A 84 2.64 -7.40 9.20
C ALA A 84 2.27 -8.33 8.04
N ARG A 85 0.98 -8.58 7.82
CA ARG A 85 0.47 -9.38 6.70
C ARG A 85 0.86 -8.76 5.36
N GLN A 86 0.70 -7.45 5.20
CA GLN A 86 1.04 -6.74 3.96
C GLN A 86 2.50 -6.91 3.54
N LEU A 87 3.41 -6.88 4.51
CA LEU A 87 4.85 -6.93 4.26
C LEU A 87 5.40 -8.37 4.17
N SER A 88 4.75 -9.34 4.82
CA SER A 88 5.28 -10.69 5.08
C SER A 88 5.73 -11.47 3.84
N GLY A 89 5.21 -11.17 2.66
CA GLY A 89 5.50 -11.91 1.44
C GLY A 89 6.80 -11.50 0.73
N ASN A 90 7.40 -10.36 1.06
CA ASN A 90 8.57 -9.86 0.33
C ASN A 90 9.66 -9.35 1.28
N LEU A 91 10.71 -10.16 1.47
CA LEU A 91 11.84 -9.83 2.35
C LEU A 91 12.64 -8.61 1.89
N ALA A 92 12.75 -8.37 0.58
CA ALA A 92 13.43 -7.19 0.05
C ALA A 92 12.61 -5.93 0.33
N LEU A 93 11.27 -6.02 0.24
CA LEU A 93 10.38 -4.92 0.62
C LEU A 93 10.50 -4.60 2.11
N ILE A 94 10.49 -5.62 2.98
CA ILE A 94 10.72 -5.43 4.41
C ILE A 94 12.08 -4.76 4.66
N ALA A 95 13.15 -5.23 4.01
CA ALA A 95 14.49 -4.65 4.15
C ALA A 95 14.54 -3.16 3.75
N ARG A 96 13.82 -2.79 2.69
CA ARG A 96 13.71 -1.38 2.27
C ARG A 96 12.93 -0.54 3.28
N MET A 97 11.82 -1.05 3.81
CA MET A 97 11.08 -0.37 4.88
C MET A 97 11.92 -0.23 6.16
N GLU A 98 12.76 -1.23 6.49
CA GLU A 98 13.69 -1.16 7.63
C GLU A 98 14.77 -0.08 7.44
N ALA A 99 15.24 0.13 6.21
CA ALA A 99 16.21 1.16 5.85
C ALA A 99 15.59 2.56 5.70
N ALA A 100 14.27 2.62 5.49
CA ALA A 100 13.53 3.86 5.41
C ALA A 100 13.32 4.52 6.78
N ARG A 101 12.78 5.73 6.75
CA ARG A 101 12.44 6.49 7.95
C ARG A 101 11.33 5.79 8.75
N PRO A 102 11.41 5.75 10.10
CA PRO A 102 10.36 5.16 10.93
C PRO A 102 9.01 5.88 10.81
N LEU A 103 7.95 5.16 11.18
CA LEU A 103 6.56 5.60 11.08
C LEU A 103 5.92 5.81 12.45
N THR A 104 5.04 6.81 12.58
CA THR A 104 4.06 6.88 13.67
C THR A 104 2.68 6.56 13.10
N LEU A 105 2.00 5.58 13.69
CA LEU A 105 0.63 5.25 13.35
C LEU A 105 -0.30 5.78 14.43
N GLU A 106 -1.23 6.65 14.03
CA GLU A 106 -2.14 7.36 14.91
C GLU A 106 -3.57 6.87 14.71
N LEU A 107 -4.15 6.27 15.74
CA LEU A 107 -5.55 5.81 15.73
C LEU A 107 -6.45 6.94 16.22
N ILE A 108 -6.93 7.76 15.28
CA ILE A 108 -7.67 8.99 15.56
C ILE A 108 -9.07 8.65 16.11
N PRO A 109 -9.47 9.19 17.29
CA PRO A 109 -10.79 8.98 17.85
C PRO A 109 -11.92 9.38 16.90
N PRO A 110 -13.09 8.73 17.00
CA PRO A 110 -14.25 9.06 16.18
C PRO A 110 -14.63 10.55 16.26
N GLY A 111 -14.97 11.14 15.12
CA GLY A 111 -15.39 12.54 15.03
C GLY A 111 -14.28 13.58 15.19
N HIS A 112 -13.03 13.20 15.48
CA HIS A 112 -11.92 14.15 15.55
C HIS A 112 -11.35 14.43 14.15
N ALA A 113 -11.08 15.71 13.86
CA ALA A 113 -10.38 16.11 12.64
C ALA A 113 -8.89 15.77 12.71
N LEU A 114 -8.31 15.25 11.63
CA LEU A 114 -6.88 14.92 11.52
C LEU A 114 -5.99 16.16 11.75
N ALA A 115 -6.44 17.34 11.34
CA ALA A 115 -5.72 18.60 11.56
C ALA A 115 -5.41 18.90 13.04
N LYS A 116 -6.22 18.38 13.99
CA LYS A 116 -5.97 18.50 15.43
C LYS A 116 -4.66 17.80 15.86
N TYR A 117 -4.17 16.85 15.07
CA TYR A 117 -2.98 16.05 15.34
C TYR A 117 -1.76 16.47 14.48
N GLY A 118 -1.88 17.59 13.77
CA GLY A 118 -0.79 18.19 12.98
C GLY A 118 -0.80 17.87 11.49
N TYR A 119 -1.74 17.06 11.02
CA TYR A 119 -1.97 16.84 9.57
C TYR A 119 -2.45 18.14 8.88
N PRO A 120 -2.37 18.24 7.54
CA PRO A 120 -2.78 19.44 6.83
C PRO A 120 -4.21 19.86 7.14
N LYS A 121 -4.45 21.17 7.23
CA LYS A 121 -5.81 21.71 7.48
C LYS A 121 -6.77 21.45 6.33
N ALA A 122 -6.24 21.28 5.13
CA ALA A 122 -7.02 21.00 3.93
C ALA A 122 -7.49 19.55 3.84
N VAL A 123 -7.09 18.65 4.75
CA VAL A 123 -7.56 17.26 4.73
C VAL A 123 -9.08 17.22 4.83
N SER A 124 -9.71 16.43 3.96
CA SER A 124 -11.16 16.25 3.95
C SER A 124 -11.66 15.80 5.32
N PRO A 125 -12.71 16.42 5.88
CA PRO A 125 -13.36 15.93 7.11
C PRO A 125 -13.89 14.49 6.98
N ARG A 126 -14.01 13.98 5.74
CA ARG A 126 -14.44 12.62 5.39
C ARG A 126 -13.29 11.65 5.09
N ALA A 127 -12.02 12.06 5.15
CA ALA A 127 -10.85 11.17 4.98
C ALA A 127 -10.76 10.11 6.09
N ALA A 128 -10.94 8.83 5.76
CA ALA A 128 -10.90 7.74 6.75
C ALA A 128 -9.49 7.47 7.27
N GLY A 129 -8.49 7.68 6.41
CA GLY A 129 -7.07 7.63 6.73
C GLY A 129 -6.32 8.74 6.01
N LEU A 130 -5.03 8.83 6.30
CA LEU A 130 -4.07 9.69 5.59
C LEU A 130 -2.64 9.25 5.92
N PHE A 131 -1.86 8.90 4.91
CA PHE A 131 -0.41 8.92 4.98
C PHE A 131 0.12 10.33 4.76
N TRP A 132 1.01 10.79 5.65
CA TRP A 132 1.65 12.09 5.50
C TRP A 132 3.11 12.06 5.94
N ASP A 133 4.00 12.49 5.07
CA ASP A 133 5.40 12.76 5.39
C ASP A 133 5.73 14.24 5.29
N ARG A 134 6.50 14.70 6.27
CA ARG A 134 7.10 16.03 6.27
C ARG A 134 8.54 15.93 6.72
N PRO A 135 9.48 16.65 6.07
CA PRO A 135 10.89 16.65 6.44
C PRO A 135 11.18 17.08 7.88
N ASP A 136 10.35 17.96 8.45
CA ASP A 136 10.51 18.49 9.81
C ASP A 136 10.01 17.54 10.91
N TRP A 137 9.33 16.45 10.55
CA TRP A 137 8.91 15.45 11.53
C TRP A 137 10.05 14.45 11.80
N PRO A 138 10.11 13.84 13.00
CA PRO A 138 11.06 12.76 13.26
C PRO A 138 10.65 11.45 12.55
N ARG A 139 9.34 11.26 12.36
CA ARG A 139 8.73 10.07 11.76
C ARG A 139 7.72 10.48 10.70
N ALA A 140 7.65 9.74 9.59
CA ALA A 140 6.50 9.83 8.70
C ALA A 140 5.27 9.30 9.44
N ARG A 141 4.05 9.67 9.03
CA ARG A 141 2.86 9.33 9.81
C ARG A 141 1.74 8.75 8.99
N ILE A 142 0.96 7.89 9.63
CA ILE A 142 -0.31 7.37 9.11
C ILE A 142 -1.37 7.69 10.16
N ALA A 143 -2.41 8.42 9.77
CA ALA A 143 -3.63 8.55 10.57
C ALA A 143 -4.67 7.54 10.09
N LEU A 144 -5.34 6.86 11.01
CA LEU A 144 -6.48 6.00 10.74
C LEU A 144 -7.61 6.36 11.70
N ARG A 145 -8.81 6.61 11.20
CA ARG A 145 -9.97 6.85 12.07
C ARG A 145 -10.50 5.57 12.67
N GLN A 146 -10.61 5.55 14.00
CA GLN A 146 -11.03 4.37 14.76
C GLN A 146 -12.42 3.86 14.34
N ASP A 147 -13.38 4.75 14.04
CA ASP A 147 -14.72 4.39 13.59
C ASP A 147 -14.77 3.76 12.20
N ARG A 148 -13.68 3.86 11.42
CA ARG A 148 -13.61 3.36 10.05
C ARG A 148 -12.93 2.02 9.92
N LEU A 149 -12.10 1.64 10.89
CA LEU A 149 -11.35 0.38 10.86
C LEU A 149 -12.23 -0.88 10.84
N GLU A 150 -13.45 -0.81 11.37
CA GLU A 150 -14.40 -1.92 11.33
C GLU A 150 -15.12 -2.04 9.99
N SER A 151 -15.58 -0.90 9.45
CA SER A 151 -16.36 -0.87 8.20
C SER A 151 -15.51 -0.89 6.93
N GLU A 152 -14.28 -0.38 6.99
CA GLU A 152 -13.38 -0.20 5.85
C GLU A 152 -12.18 -1.13 5.98
N GLN A 153 -12.38 -2.41 5.64
CA GLN A 153 -11.37 -3.47 5.81
C GLN A 153 -10.07 -3.24 5.01
N TYR A 154 -10.11 -2.39 3.99
CA TYR A 154 -8.95 -2.02 3.18
C TYR A 154 -8.11 -0.90 3.79
N LEU A 155 -8.61 -0.16 4.79
CA LEU A 155 -8.04 1.12 5.22
C LEU A 155 -6.57 1.01 5.63
N VAL A 156 -6.23 -0.01 6.43
CA VAL A 156 -4.82 -0.22 6.85
C VAL A 156 -3.92 -0.50 5.66
N PHE A 157 -4.37 -1.36 4.74
CA PHE A 157 -3.60 -1.73 3.55
C PHE A 157 -3.41 -0.54 2.61
N HIS A 158 -4.44 0.29 2.49
CA HIS A 158 -4.47 1.48 1.64
C HIS A 158 -3.42 2.51 2.11
N GLU A 159 -3.51 2.95 3.38
CA GLU A 159 -2.59 3.96 3.89
C GLU A 159 -1.15 3.45 3.99
N MET A 160 -0.99 2.17 4.34
CA MET A 160 0.34 1.56 4.36
C MET A 160 0.91 1.40 2.95
N ALA A 161 0.08 1.25 1.91
CA ALA A 161 0.55 1.26 0.53
C ALA A 161 1.09 2.65 0.14
N HIS A 162 0.43 3.74 0.51
CA HIS A 162 0.98 5.10 0.33
C HIS A 162 2.34 5.25 1.01
N ALA A 163 2.48 4.75 2.25
CA ALA A 163 3.75 4.75 2.96
C ALA A 163 4.82 3.91 2.25
N ILE A 164 4.48 2.73 1.73
CA ILE A 164 5.39 1.89 0.95
C ILE A 164 5.84 2.62 -0.31
N GLN A 165 4.90 3.21 -1.06
CA GLN A 165 5.22 3.92 -2.30
C GLN A 165 6.15 5.10 -2.04
N GLY A 166 5.88 5.87 -0.98
CA GLY A 166 6.70 7.01 -0.61
C GLY A 166 8.08 6.63 -0.09
N LEU A 167 8.15 5.62 0.79
CA LEU A 167 9.35 5.38 1.61
C LEU A 167 10.22 4.21 1.12
N ALA A 168 9.64 3.21 0.44
CA ALA A 168 10.37 2.02 0.01
C ALA A 168 10.88 2.11 -1.44
N PHE A 169 10.40 3.08 -2.21
CA PHE A 169 10.77 3.20 -3.62
C PHE A 169 11.78 4.32 -3.81
N THR A 170 12.73 4.06 -4.70
CA THR A 170 13.62 5.09 -5.21
C THR A 170 12.87 6.05 -6.11
N LYS A 171 13.44 7.23 -6.37
CA LYS A 171 12.84 8.20 -7.29
C LYS A 171 12.57 7.61 -8.67
N ASP A 172 13.51 6.85 -9.23
CA ASP A 172 13.39 6.27 -10.57
C ASP A 172 12.32 5.18 -10.66
N GLU A 173 12.18 4.39 -9.59
CA GLU A 173 11.12 3.39 -9.45
C GLU A 173 9.73 4.04 -9.38
N SER A 174 9.57 5.13 -8.62
CA SER A 174 8.33 5.91 -8.59
C SER A 174 8.01 6.54 -9.95
N GLU A 175 9.01 7.11 -10.64
CA GLU A 175 8.84 7.62 -12.00
C GLU A 175 8.49 6.54 -13.02
N LEU A 176 8.93 5.30 -12.81
CA LEU A 176 8.51 4.17 -13.64
C LEU A 176 7.02 3.86 -13.46
N ILE A 177 6.52 3.84 -12.22
CA ILE A 177 5.08 3.70 -11.94
C ILE A 177 4.29 4.81 -12.65
N TYR A 178 4.68 6.07 -12.45
CA TYR A 178 3.99 7.20 -13.08
C TYR A 178 3.98 7.05 -14.61
N ARG A 179 5.11 6.74 -15.26
CA ARG A 179 5.15 6.56 -16.71
C ARG A 179 4.21 5.45 -17.21
N THR A 180 4.05 4.37 -16.46
CA THR A 180 3.19 3.25 -16.85
C THR A 180 1.71 3.58 -16.77
N VAL A 181 1.25 4.24 -15.70
CA VAL A 181 -0.20 4.40 -15.43
C VAL A 181 -0.74 5.82 -15.61
N LEU A 182 0.10 6.84 -15.73
CA LEU A 182 -0.33 8.24 -15.82
C LEU A 182 -1.19 8.53 -17.06
N ARG A 183 -0.96 7.81 -18.18
CA ARG A 183 -1.80 7.94 -19.39
C ARG A 183 -3.27 7.59 -19.12
N THR A 184 -3.50 6.67 -18.19
CA THR A 184 -4.84 6.17 -17.83
C THR A 184 -5.51 7.08 -16.80
N TYR A 185 -4.77 7.53 -15.78
CA TYR A 185 -5.32 8.23 -14.62
C TYR A 185 -5.05 9.73 -14.58
N ARG A 186 -4.27 10.26 -15.54
CA ARG A 186 -4.10 11.69 -15.89
C ARG A 186 -3.47 12.60 -14.84
N SER A 187 -3.34 12.19 -13.58
CA SER A 187 -2.62 12.94 -12.54
C SER A 187 -1.79 12.00 -11.65
N ARG A 188 -0.72 12.53 -11.04
CA ARG A 188 0.12 11.77 -10.09
C ARG A 188 -0.65 11.36 -8.84
N ALA A 189 -1.42 12.29 -8.26
CA ALA A 189 -2.28 11.98 -7.11
C ALA A 189 -3.25 10.82 -7.41
N ALA A 190 -3.86 10.79 -8.61
CA ALA A 190 -4.71 9.66 -8.99
C ALA A 190 -3.91 8.35 -9.16
N VAL A 191 -2.66 8.42 -9.61
CA VAL A 191 -1.77 7.25 -9.68
C VAL A 191 -1.43 6.71 -8.29
N ASP A 192 -1.16 7.60 -7.33
CA ASP A 192 -0.88 7.23 -5.94
C ASP A 192 -2.08 6.49 -5.34
N GLU A 193 -3.30 7.01 -5.53
CA GLU A 193 -4.53 6.32 -5.13
C GLU A 193 -4.72 4.97 -5.83
N VAL A 194 -4.42 4.89 -7.13
CA VAL A 194 -4.52 3.63 -7.88
C VAL A 194 -3.56 2.59 -7.33
N PHE A 195 -2.34 2.98 -6.97
CA PHE A 195 -1.38 2.08 -6.34
C PHE A 195 -1.91 1.55 -5.00
N ALA A 196 -2.47 2.42 -4.16
CA ALA A 196 -3.06 2.03 -2.89
C ALA A 196 -4.29 1.11 -3.06
N ILE A 197 -5.18 1.42 -3.99
CA ILE A 197 -6.36 0.59 -4.32
C ILE A 197 -5.95 -0.78 -4.87
N TYR A 198 -4.97 -0.84 -5.78
CA TYR A 198 -4.52 -2.14 -6.29
C TYR A 198 -3.83 -2.94 -5.20
N SER A 199 -3.12 -2.28 -4.28
CA SER A 199 -2.53 -2.92 -3.12
C SER A 199 -3.59 -3.52 -2.20
N GLU A 200 -4.69 -2.80 -1.95
CA GLU A 200 -5.79 -3.27 -1.10
C GLU A 200 -6.37 -4.62 -1.58
N ARG A 201 -6.48 -4.78 -2.91
CA ARG A 201 -7.07 -5.96 -3.57
C ARG A 201 -6.26 -7.24 -3.38
N GLU A 202 -4.95 -7.13 -3.16
CA GLU A 202 -4.10 -8.29 -2.89
C GLU A 202 -4.32 -8.87 -1.48
N PHE A 203 -5.00 -8.13 -0.60
CA PHE A 203 -5.22 -8.51 0.81
C PHE A 203 -6.70 -8.60 1.20
N VAL A 204 -7.60 -7.96 0.47
CA VAL A 204 -9.04 -7.94 0.74
C VAL A 204 -9.78 -8.57 -0.44
N THR A 205 -10.50 -9.67 -0.18
CA THR A 205 -11.19 -10.46 -1.21
C THR A 205 -12.58 -9.94 -1.56
N GLY A 206 -13.23 -9.18 -0.67
CA GLY A 206 -14.55 -8.60 -0.88
C GLY A 206 -14.48 -7.12 -1.23
N VAL A 207 -15.07 -6.72 -2.35
CA VAL A 207 -15.37 -5.31 -2.64
C VAL A 207 -16.85 -5.18 -2.89
N SER A 208 -17.49 -4.29 -2.13
CA SER A 208 -18.94 -4.15 -2.16
C SER A 208 -19.42 -3.45 -3.44
N ALA A 209 -20.70 -3.62 -3.78
CA ALA A 209 -21.32 -2.85 -4.86
C ALA A 209 -21.27 -1.33 -4.61
N HIS A 210 -21.21 -0.90 -3.34
CA HIS A 210 -21.00 0.50 -2.98
C HIS A 210 -19.59 0.97 -3.38
N ASP A 211 -18.55 0.20 -3.04
CA ASP A 211 -17.16 0.53 -3.36
C ASP A 211 -16.90 0.60 -4.87
N LEU A 212 -17.56 -0.28 -5.65
CA LEU A 212 -17.50 -0.25 -7.11
C LEU A 212 -18.16 0.98 -7.72
N ARG A 213 -19.12 1.60 -7.02
CA ARG A 213 -19.82 2.83 -7.46
C ARG A 213 -19.22 4.10 -6.86
N ALA A 214 -18.11 3.98 -6.12
CA ALA A 214 -17.41 5.15 -5.60
C ALA A 214 -17.02 6.08 -6.76
N PRO A 215 -17.18 7.41 -6.61
CA PRO A 215 -16.87 8.35 -7.68
C PRO A 215 -15.37 8.37 -8.00
N GLY A 216 -15.04 8.80 -9.21
CA GLY A 216 -13.69 9.05 -9.66
C GLY A 216 -12.74 7.86 -9.64
N VAL A 217 -11.50 8.12 -9.21
CA VAL A 217 -10.41 7.15 -9.30
C VAL A 217 -10.70 5.88 -8.51
N TYR A 218 -11.40 5.99 -7.38
CA TYR A 218 -11.72 4.87 -6.49
C TYR A 218 -12.58 3.81 -7.18
N GLY A 219 -13.77 4.17 -7.68
CA GLY A 219 -14.62 3.21 -8.39
C GLY A 219 -14.00 2.77 -9.70
N MET A 220 -13.38 3.70 -10.45
CA MET A 220 -12.75 3.39 -11.74
C MET A 220 -11.63 2.35 -11.60
N ALA A 221 -10.73 2.51 -10.63
CA ALA A 221 -9.63 1.58 -10.40
C ALA A 221 -10.14 0.21 -9.95
N ARG A 222 -11.13 0.17 -9.05
CA ARG A 222 -11.73 -1.09 -8.57
C ARG A 222 -12.47 -1.87 -9.65
N GLN A 223 -13.12 -1.17 -10.58
CA GLN A 223 -13.81 -1.78 -11.73
C GLN A 223 -12.83 -2.29 -12.79
N ARG A 224 -11.71 -1.60 -12.98
CA ARG A 224 -10.69 -1.95 -13.99
C ARG A 224 -9.67 -2.97 -13.50
N TRP A 225 -9.72 -3.38 -12.23
CA TRP A 225 -8.82 -4.39 -11.71
C TRP A 225 -9.02 -5.72 -12.46
N ASN A 226 -7.94 -6.27 -13.00
CA ASN A 226 -7.91 -7.55 -13.71
C ASN A 226 -6.51 -8.15 -13.55
N GLU A 227 -6.42 -9.46 -13.29
CA GLU A 227 -5.15 -10.18 -13.13
C GLU A 227 -4.25 -10.09 -14.37
N GLU A 228 -4.82 -9.97 -15.57
CA GLU A 228 -4.06 -9.86 -16.82
C GLU A 228 -3.39 -8.49 -17.00
N HIS A 229 -3.79 -7.47 -16.24
CA HIS A 229 -3.22 -6.14 -16.36
C HIS A 229 -1.79 -6.10 -15.78
N LEU A 230 -0.86 -5.50 -16.52
CA LEU A 230 0.53 -5.30 -16.11
C LEU A 230 0.65 -4.70 -14.70
N PHE A 231 -0.18 -3.71 -14.38
CA PHE A 231 -0.13 -3.04 -13.08
C PHE A 231 -0.61 -3.93 -11.93
N THR A 232 -1.63 -4.78 -12.16
CA THR A 232 -2.05 -5.80 -11.18
C THR A 232 -0.91 -6.78 -10.92
N ARG A 233 -0.26 -7.27 -11.97
CA ARG A 233 0.89 -8.19 -11.87
C ARG A 233 2.07 -7.54 -11.16
N PHE A 234 2.35 -6.28 -11.43
CA PHE A 234 3.34 -5.49 -10.71
C PHE A 234 3.04 -5.46 -9.20
N VAL A 235 1.83 -5.08 -8.80
CA VAL A 235 1.45 -4.99 -7.38
C VAL A 235 1.47 -6.37 -6.72
N ARG A 236 1.00 -7.42 -7.40
CA ARG A 236 1.13 -8.81 -6.93
C ARG A 236 2.58 -9.21 -6.71
N ASN A 237 3.47 -8.92 -7.66
CA ASN A 237 4.88 -9.26 -7.54
C ASN A 237 5.58 -8.46 -6.44
N LEU A 238 5.13 -7.22 -6.20
CA LEU A 238 5.64 -6.38 -5.12
C LEU A 238 5.39 -7.03 -3.76
N TYR A 239 4.17 -7.51 -3.49
CA TYR A 239 3.85 -8.12 -2.20
C TYR A 239 4.21 -9.61 -2.12
N PHE A 240 4.08 -10.32 -3.24
CA PHE A 240 4.16 -11.76 -3.33
C PHE A 240 4.95 -12.21 -4.56
N PRO A 241 6.28 -11.99 -4.60
CA PRO A 241 7.11 -12.32 -5.77
C PRO A 241 7.13 -13.82 -6.10
N TYR A 242 6.65 -14.67 -5.20
CA TYR A 242 6.53 -16.13 -5.35
C TYR A 242 5.16 -16.59 -5.87
N LYS A 243 4.15 -15.70 -5.93
CA LYS A 243 2.83 -16.03 -6.47
C LYS A 243 2.85 -15.95 -8.00
N PRO A 244 2.09 -16.81 -8.70
CA PRO A 244 1.84 -16.67 -10.13
C PRO A 244 1.25 -15.28 -10.46
N LEU A 245 1.70 -14.67 -11.55
CA LEU A 245 1.31 -13.30 -11.92
C LEU A 245 -0.10 -13.24 -12.54
N ALA A 246 -0.44 -14.14 -13.47
CA ALA A 246 -1.79 -14.39 -13.98
C ALA A 246 -1.79 -15.68 -14.81
N GLY A 247 -2.94 -16.36 -14.97
CA GLY A 247 -3.14 -17.40 -15.98
C GLY A 247 -2.32 -18.69 -15.84
N GLY A 248 -1.52 -18.83 -14.78
CA GLY A 248 -0.85 -20.09 -14.48
C GLY A 248 -1.90 -21.11 -14.10
N ASN A 249 -2.21 -22.03 -15.02
CA ASN A 249 -2.92 -23.26 -14.70
C ASN A 249 -2.44 -23.72 -13.33
N ALA A 250 -3.38 -23.83 -12.38
CA ALA A 250 -3.22 -24.80 -11.31
C ALA A 250 -3.10 -26.14 -12.02
N GLY A 251 -1.88 -26.47 -12.44
CA GLY A 251 -1.57 -27.68 -13.15
C GLY A 251 -2.07 -28.80 -12.28
N SER A 252 -3.06 -29.53 -12.79
CA SER A 252 -3.15 -30.97 -12.62
C SER A 252 -2.77 -31.40 -11.21
N ALA A 253 -3.68 -31.20 -10.26
CA ALA A 253 -3.78 -32.16 -9.17
C ALA A 253 -4.16 -33.49 -9.84
N THR A 254 -3.14 -34.25 -10.28
CA THR A 254 -3.30 -35.66 -10.57
C THR A 254 -3.85 -36.27 -9.30
N SER A 255 -5.11 -36.68 -9.38
CA SER A 255 -5.73 -37.57 -8.41
C SER A 255 -4.89 -38.83 -8.31
N SER A 256 -4.01 -38.90 -7.31
CA SER A 256 -3.54 -40.18 -6.79
C SER A 256 -4.46 -40.54 -5.63
N PHE A 257 -5.58 -41.19 -5.97
CA PHE A 257 -6.19 -42.14 -5.04
C PHE A 257 -5.22 -43.32 -4.95
N GLY A 258 -4.67 -43.52 -3.76
CA GLY A 258 -4.27 -44.82 -3.25
C GLY A 258 -5.27 -45.24 -2.19
#